data_AF-A0A9N8R1V3-F1
#
_entry.id   AF-A0A9N8R1V3-F1
#
_cell.length_a   1.000
_cell.length_b   1.000
_cell.length_c   1.000
_cell.angle_alpha   90.00
_cell.angle_beta   90.00
_cell.angle_gamma   90.00
#
_symmetry.space_group_name_H-M   'P 1'
#
loop_
_entity.id
_entity.type
_entity.pdbx_description
1 polymer ?
#
loop_
_entity_poly.entity_id
_entity_poly.type
_entity_poly.pdbx_seq_one_letter_code
_entity_poly.pdbx_strand_id
1 'polypeptide(L)'
;MPLTSIHQARKRTARPVWLAVCVALLLLPAALVAQDEKPGIAFSTIEPGEPLPAGWKNLPVAHGKPLTQYTLVHDGNTTVLQADANRSASALMHEGNIDLVRTPVVAWRWKAKGPIEGADNRVGSKEDAPARLVFLFDGDKSKLSFFDRAKMDLAKRLGGEELPYATLMYIWSTTAAPGTVIANPHTNRVQMIVVSGLSGDAGHWQSLRRNIVQDYERVFHEPPGRITGYGLLTDADNTGTTTRAWYGDVDFLPGP
;
A
#
# COMPACT_ATOMS: atom_id res chain seq x y z
N MET A 1 -44.64 28.35 -87.15
CA MET A 1 -45.31 29.67 -87.01
C MET A 1 -46.50 29.50 -86.07
N PRO A 2 -46.79 30.42 -85.13
CA PRO A 2 -46.06 30.55 -83.86
C PRO A 2 -47.01 30.50 -82.62
N LEU A 3 -46.43 30.80 -81.45
CA LEU A 3 -47.03 31.34 -80.22
C LEU A 3 -47.48 30.37 -79.11
N THR A 4 -46.52 30.15 -78.20
CA THR A 4 -46.61 30.35 -76.75
C THR A 4 -47.94 30.85 -76.17
N SER A 5 -48.42 30.17 -75.12
CA SER A 5 -48.99 30.85 -73.95
C SER A 5 -48.72 30.04 -72.68
N ILE A 6 -48.22 30.75 -71.67
CA ILE A 6 -47.80 30.29 -70.34
C ILE A 6 -48.98 30.52 -69.39
N HIS A 7 -49.39 29.50 -68.63
CA HIS A 7 -50.19 29.69 -67.42
C HIS A 7 -49.47 29.10 -66.21
N GLN A 8 -49.15 29.98 -65.27
CA GLN A 8 -48.61 29.69 -63.95
C GLN A 8 -49.61 28.86 -63.12
N ALA A 9 -49.16 27.72 -62.60
CA ALA A 9 -49.88 26.97 -61.57
C ALA A 9 -49.20 27.15 -60.21
N ARG A 10 -49.98 27.71 -59.28
CA ARG A 10 -49.71 27.87 -57.84
C ARG A 10 -49.15 26.57 -57.22
N LYS A 11 -47.90 26.60 -56.74
CA LYS A 11 -47.33 25.51 -55.94
C LYS A 11 -47.95 25.53 -54.54
N ARG A 12 -48.76 24.53 -54.22
CA ARG A 12 -49.24 24.24 -52.86
C ARG A 12 -48.06 23.72 -52.03
N THR A 13 -47.77 24.40 -50.93
CA THR A 13 -46.76 24.04 -49.94
C THR A 13 -47.26 22.86 -49.10
N ALA A 14 -46.73 21.66 -49.33
CA ALA A 14 -46.88 20.54 -48.42
C ALA A 14 -45.85 20.69 -47.29
N ARG A 15 -46.31 20.75 -46.04
CA ARG A 15 -45.48 20.71 -44.84
C ARG A 15 -44.94 19.28 -44.65
N PRO A 16 -43.62 19.04 -44.57
CA PRO A 16 -43.12 17.74 -44.15
C PRO A 16 -43.33 17.59 -42.64
N VAL A 17 -44.04 16.54 -42.27
CA VAL A 17 -44.20 16.07 -40.89
C VAL A 17 -42.85 15.53 -40.44
N TRP A 18 -42.26 16.15 -39.43
CA TRP A 18 -41.06 15.64 -38.77
C TRP A 18 -41.43 14.41 -37.95
N LEU A 19 -41.07 13.21 -38.42
CA LEU A 19 -41.05 12.02 -37.57
C LEU A 19 -39.92 12.19 -36.55
N ALA A 20 -40.27 12.49 -35.31
CA ALA A 20 -39.36 12.39 -34.18
C ALA A 20 -39.03 10.91 -33.95
N VAL A 21 -37.86 10.48 -34.39
CA VAL A 21 -37.28 9.19 -33.99
C VAL A 21 -36.80 9.34 -32.56
N CYS A 22 -37.60 8.87 -31.60
CA CYS A 22 -37.17 8.68 -30.22
C CYS A 22 -36.10 7.58 -30.17
N VAL A 23 -34.82 7.97 -30.23
CA VAL A 23 -33.72 7.11 -29.83
C VAL A 23 -33.80 6.96 -28.32
N ALA A 24 -34.45 5.89 -27.86
CA ALA A 24 -34.36 5.46 -26.47
C ALA A 24 -32.92 4.97 -26.24
N LEU A 25 -32.05 5.87 -25.80
CA LEU A 25 -30.78 5.52 -25.16
C LEU A 25 -31.14 4.67 -23.93
N LEU A 26 -31.03 3.36 -24.07
CA LEU A 26 -30.97 2.43 -22.95
C LEU A 26 -29.71 2.80 -22.16
N LEU A 27 -29.87 3.71 -21.20
CA LEU A 27 -28.96 3.89 -20.08
C LEU A 27 -29.00 2.60 -19.28
N LEU A 28 -28.22 1.60 -19.71
CA LEU A 28 -27.80 0.53 -18.82
C LEU A 28 -27.11 1.24 -17.65
N PRO A 29 -27.62 1.14 -16.41
CA PRO A 29 -26.78 1.48 -15.29
C PRO A 29 -25.58 0.54 -15.43
N ALA A 30 -24.40 1.10 -15.65
CA ALA A 30 -23.18 0.38 -15.37
C ALA A 30 -23.30 0.04 -13.89
N ALA A 31 -23.75 -1.19 -13.60
CA ALA A 31 -23.59 -1.77 -12.30
C ALA A 31 -22.08 -1.72 -12.09
N LEU A 32 -21.65 -0.76 -11.28
CA LEU A 32 -20.32 -0.74 -10.74
C LEU A 32 -20.24 -2.06 -9.98
N VAL A 33 -19.71 -3.09 -10.63
CA VAL A 33 -19.22 -4.26 -9.93
C VAL A 33 -18.08 -3.68 -9.11
N ALA A 34 -18.39 -3.26 -7.88
CA ALA A 34 -17.40 -3.18 -6.84
C ALA A 34 -16.86 -4.61 -6.79
N GLN A 35 -15.76 -4.87 -7.50
CA GLN A 35 -15.00 -6.07 -7.24
C GLN A 35 -14.63 -5.95 -5.78
N ASP A 36 -15.17 -6.88 -5.01
CA ASP A 36 -14.79 -7.10 -3.62
C ASP A 36 -13.33 -7.57 -3.69
N GLU A 37 -12.40 -6.63 -3.92
CA GLU A 37 -10.98 -6.92 -4.06
C GLU A 37 -10.57 -7.54 -2.73
N LYS A 38 -10.29 -8.85 -2.78
CA LYS A 38 -9.75 -9.58 -1.64
C LYS A 38 -8.50 -8.82 -1.19
N PRO A 39 -8.43 -8.35 0.06
CA PRO A 39 -7.26 -7.63 0.54
C PRO A 39 -6.04 -8.55 0.49
N GLY A 40 -4.88 -7.96 0.25
CA GLY A 40 -3.62 -8.67 0.07
C GLY A 40 -3.06 -8.53 -1.34
N ILE A 41 -2.05 -9.35 -1.65
CA ILE A 41 -1.47 -9.44 -2.98
C ILE A 41 -0.89 -10.82 -3.21
N ALA A 42 -1.17 -11.40 -4.38
CA ALA A 42 -0.61 -12.66 -4.83
C ALA A 42 0.43 -12.40 -5.92
N PHE A 43 1.67 -12.07 -5.54
CA PHE A 43 2.75 -11.89 -6.52
C PHE A 43 3.00 -13.18 -7.31
N SER A 44 2.76 -14.34 -6.71
CA SER A 44 2.94 -15.64 -7.35
C SER A 44 2.09 -15.86 -8.59
N THR A 45 1.02 -15.08 -8.79
CA THR A 45 0.11 -15.19 -9.94
C THR A 45 0.42 -14.17 -11.05
N ILE A 46 1.51 -13.42 -10.92
CA ILE A 46 1.92 -12.38 -11.87
C ILE A 46 3.18 -12.86 -12.58
N GLU A 47 3.29 -12.58 -13.87
CA GLU A 47 4.51 -12.90 -14.63
C GLU A 47 5.67 -11.99 -14.18
N PRO A 48 6.90 -12.50 -14.05
CA PRO A 48 8.05 -11.68 -13.73
C PRO A 48 8.32 -10.62 -14.80
N GLY A 49 8.85 -9.47 -14.39
CA GLY A 49 9.12 -8.35 -15.27
C GLY A 49 7.90 -7.52 -15.65
N GLU A 50 6.68 -7.97 -15.33
CA GLU A 50 5.48 -7.15 -15.44
C GLU A 50 5.56 -5.91 -14.51
N PRO A 51 4.79 -4.85 -14.82
CA PRO A 51 4.63 -3.72 -13.91
C PRO A 51 4.12 -4.15 -12.54
N LEU A 52 4.30 -3.27 -11.56
CA LEU A 52 3.72 -3.47 -10.23
C LEU A 52 2.20 -3.63 -10.31
N PRO A 53 1.58 -4.46 -9.44
CA PRO A 53 0.16 -4.72 -9.49
C PRO A 53 -0.66 -3.44 -9.41
N ALA A 54 -1.81 -3.40 -10.09
CA ALA A 54 -2.72 -2.25 -10.02
C ALA A 54 -3.06 -1.91 -8.56
N GLY A 55 -3.18 -0.62 -8.25
CA GLY A 55 -3.42 -0.12 -6.90
C GLY A 55 -2.18 -0.02 -6.00
N TRP A 56 -1.08 -0.70 -6.32
CA TRP A 56 0.17 -0.61 -5.56
C TRP A 56 1.06 0.52 -6.07
N LYS A 57 1.45 1.42 -5.17
CA LYS A 57 2.24 2.63 -5.47
C LYS A 57 3.54 2.61 -4.67
N ASN A 58 4.66 2.90 -5.32
CA ASN A 58 5.94 3.11 -4.65
C ASN A 58 6.00 4.54 -4.10
N LEU A 59 5.76 4.72 -2.81
CA LEU A 59 5.63 6.02 -2.16
C LEU A 59 6.88 6.39 -1.36
N PRO A 60 7.36 7.64 -1.44
CA PRO A 60 8.46 8.10 -0.61
C PRO A 60 8.07 8.08 0.87
N VAL A 61 9.01 7.68 1.74
CA VAL A 61 8.82 7.76 3.21
C VAL A 61 9.41 9.05 3.79
N ALA A 62 10.21 9.78 3.00
CA ALA A 62 10.68 11.12 3.29
C ALA A 62 11.01 11.87 2.00
N HIS A 63 10.88 13.19 2.04
CA HIS A 63 11.18 14.07 0.91
C HIS A 63 12.65 13.96 0.47
N GLY A 64 12.86 13.93 -0.85
CA GLY A 64 14.20 13.98 -1.45
C GLY A 64 15.03 12.70 -1.33
N LYS A 65 14.50 11.64 -0.71
CA LYS A 65 15.18 10.34 -0.67
C LYS A 65 14.98 9.57 -1.98
N PRO A 66 16.02 8.89 -2.50
CA PRO A 66 15.84 7.92 -3.58
C PRO A 66 14.82 6.85 -3.19
N LEU A 67 14.04 6.37 -4.15
CA LEU A 67 13.09 5.29 -3.93
C LEU A 67 13.79 3.93 -4.04
N THR A 68 13.37 2.99 -3.21
CA THR A 68 13.70 1.58 -3.35
C THR A 68 13.12 1.05 -4.66
N GLN A 69 13.91 0.27 -5.39
CA GLN A 69 13.47 -0.36 -6.63
C GLN A 69 12.72 -1.65 -6.31
N TYR A 70 11.49 -1.75 -6.79
CA TYR A 70 10.66 -2.96 -6.68
C TYR A 70 10.51 -3.60 -8.05
N THR A 71 10.75 -4.91 -8.15
CA THR A 71 10.63 -5.68 -9.40
C THR A 71 10.04 -7.06 -9.14
N LEU A 72 9.19 -7.54 -10.05
CA LEU A 72 8.72 -8.93 -10.01
C LEU A 72 9.76 -9.83 -10.66
N VAL A 73 10.24 -10.83 -9.91
CA VAL A 73 11.32 -11.75 -10.34
C VAL A 73 10.93 -13.19 -10.03
N HIS A 74 11.58 -14.15 -10.70
CA HIS A 74 11.50 -15.55 -10.31
C HIS A 74 12.37 -15.83 -9.08
N ASP A 75 11.83 -16.62 -8.15
CA ASP A 75 12.57 -17.34 -7.12
C ASP A 75 12.17 -18.82 -7.19
N GLY A 76 12.99 -19.63 -7.88
CA GLY A 76 12.58 -20.97 -8.28
C GLY A 76 11.40 -20.92 -9.26
N ASN A 77 10.30 -21.60 -8.92
CA ASN A 77 9.10 -21.69 -9.77
C ASN A 77 7.99 -20.69 -9.39
N THR A 78 8.26 -19.74 -8.49
CA THR A 78 7.30 -18.72 -8.06
C THR A 78 7.78 -17.35 -8.44
N THR A 79 6.86 -16.47 -8.83
CA THR A 79 7.13 -15.03 -8.88
C THR A 79 7.10 -14.46 -7.47
N VAL A 80 8.01 -13.54 -7.18
CA VAL A 80 8.13 -12.80 -5.92
C VAL A 80 8.47 -11.34 -6.22
N LEU A 81 8.18 -10.46 -5.27
CA LEU A 81 8.61 -9.07 -5.34
C LEU A 81 10.02 -8.94 -4.77
N GLN A 82 11.00 -8.61 -5.59
CA GLN A 82 12.32 -8.17 -5.12
C GLN A 82 12.31 -6.68 -4.81
N ALA A 83 12.91 -6.31 -3.69
CA ALA A 83 13.14 -4.93 -3.28
C ALA A 83 14.64 -4.69 -3.14
N ASP A 84 15.16 -3.73 -3.92
CA ASP A 84 16.54 -3.30 -3.91
C ASP A 84 16.63 -1.88 -3.37
N ALA A 85 17.20 -1.75 -2.17
CA ALA A 85 17.48 -0.44 -1.59
C ALA A 85 18.97 -0.12 -1.66
N ASN A 86 19.29 1.05 -2.21
CA ASN A 86 20.64 1.58 -2.28
C ASN A 86 20.60 3.03 -1.81
N ARG A 87 20.96 3.25 -0.53
CA ARG A 87 20.86 4.56 0.11
C ARG A 87 19.47 5.19 -0.08
N SER A 88 18.46 4.33 -0.11
CA SER A 88 17.10 4.63 -0.53
C SER A 88 16.12 4.13 0.51
N ALA A 89 14.93 4.72 0.50
CA ALA A 89 13.83 4.27 1.33
C ALA A 89 12.51 4.66 0.67
N SER A 90 11.65 3.67 0.48
CA SER A 90 10.28 3.88 0.02
C SER A 90 9.43 2.68 0.36
N ALA A 91 8.11 2.90 0.45
CA ALA A 91 7.15 1.86 0.73
C ALA A 91 6.31 1.57 -0.52
N LEU A 92 6.23 0.31 -0.93
CA LEU A 92 5.25 -0.14 -1.90
C LEU A 92 3.92 -0.35 -1.19
N MET A 93 2.99 0.59 -1.36
CA MET A 93 1.77 0.72 -0.57
C MET A 93 0.51 0.50 -1.42
N HIS A 94 -0.50 -0.10 -0.81
CA HIS A 94 -1.85 -0.20 -1.32
C HIS A 94 -2.82 0.51 -0.36
N GLU A 95 -3.79 1.25 -0.90
CA GLU A 95 -4.90 1.80 -0.12
C GLU A 95 -5.81 0.64 0.29
N GLY A 96 -6.10 0.45 1.57
CA GLY A 96 -6.67 -0.83 2.01
C GLY A 96 -7.69 -0.66 3.11
N ASN A 97 -8.93 -1.04 2.83
CA ASN A 97 -9.98 -1.18 3.83
C ASN A 97 -10.16 -2.67 4.18
N ILE A 98 -9.37 -3.16 5.13
CA ILE A 98 -9.45 -4.55 5.59
C ILE A 98 -10.52 -4.65 6.68
N ASP A 99 -11.45 -5.59 6.53
CA ASP A 99 -12.39 -5.95 7.59
C ASP A 99 -11.65 -6.77 8.66
N LEU A 100 -11.18 -6.09 9.71
CA LEU A 100 -10.47 -6.70 10.82
C LEU A 100 -11.36 -7.56 11.73
N VAL A 101 -12.69 -7.49 11.60
CA VAL A 101 -13.60 -8.40 12.31
C VAL A 101 -13.61 -9.75 11.60
N ARG A 102 -13.65 -9.75 10.27
CA ARG A 102 -13.67 -10.98 9.46
C ARG A 102 -12.29 -11.58 9.24
N THR A 103 -11.28 -10.76 8.98
CA THR A 103 -9.93 -11.18 8.61
C THR A 103 -8.85 -10.47 9.46
N PRO A 104 -8.80 -10.71 10.78
CA PRO A 104 -7.85 -10.05 11.68
C PRO A 104 -6.39 -10.51 11.52
N VAL A 105 -6.18 -11.64 10.82
CA VAL A 105 -4.86 -12.27 10.72
C VAL A 105 -4.25 -11.97 9.36
N VAL A 106 -3.00 -11.51 9.35
CA VAL A 106 -2.18 -11.45 8.13
C VAL A 106 -1.19 -12.60 8.12
N ALA A 107 -1.04 -13.22 6.95
CA ALA A 107 -0.03 -14.21 6.64
C ALA A 107 0.79 -13.74 5.44
N TRP A 108 2.11 -13.87 5.53
CA TRP A 108 3.01 -13.50 4.45
C TRP A 108 4.32 -14.28 4.55
N ARG A 109 5.15 -14.15 3.52
CA ARG A 109 6.54 -14.60 3.60
C ARG A 109 7.49 -13.55 3.08
N TRP A 110 8.68 -13.50 3.66
CA TRP A 110 9.77 -12.69 3.14
C TRP A 110 11.10 -13.42 3.24
N LYS A 111 12.11 -12.90 2.56
CA LYS A 111 13.50 -13.32 2.63
C LYS A 111 14.35 -12.07 2.61
N ALA A 112 15.27 -11.92 3.56
CA ALA A 112 16.28 -10.87 3.52
C ALA A 112 17.60 -11.47 3.03
N LYS A 113 18.37 -10.75 2.21
CA LYS A 113 19.72 -11.20 1.80
C LYS A 113 20.63 -11.38 3.02
N GLY A 114 20.48 -10.52 4.03
CA GLY A 114 21.22 -10.57 5.28
C GLY A 114 21.00 -9.34 6.14
N PRO A 115 21.71 -9.23 7.27
CA PRO A 115 21.68 -8.03 8.10
C PRO A 115 22.25 -6.82 7.39
N ILE A 116 21.79 -5.64 7.81
CA ILE A 116 22.38 -4.36 7.45
C ILE A 116 23.44 -4.03 8.50
N GLU A 117 24.69 -3.89 8.08
CA GLU A 117 25.79 -3.57 8.99
C GLU A 117 25.57 -2.20 9.65
N GLY A 118 25.72 -2.15 10.97
CA GLY A 118 25.56 -0.92 11.74
C GLY A 118 24.12 -0.45 11.93
N ALA A 119 23.11 -1.16 11.40
CA ALA A 119 21.71 -0.85 11.65
C ALA A 119 21.32 -1.14 13.12
N ASP A 120 20.48 -0.28 13.67
CA ASP A 120 19.82 -0.47 14.96
C ASP A 120 18.51 0.32 14.96
N ASN A 121 17.38 -0.38 14.95
CA ASN A 121 16.05 0.22 14.85
C ASN A 121 15.66 1.10 16.06
N ARG A 122 16.47 1.11 17.14
CA ARG A 122 16.30 2.01 18.28
C ARG A 122 16.95 3.38 18.09
N VAL A 123 17.83 3.52 17.10
CA VAL A 123 18.63 4.73 16.88
C VAL A 123 18.24 5.34 15.53
N GLY A 124 17.68 6.56 15.53
CA GLY A 124 17.11 7.17 14.32
C GLY A 124 18.07 7.31 13.15
N SER A 125 19.37 7.52 13.38
CA SER A 125 20.38 7.57 12.32
C SER A 125 20.85 6.21 11.82
N LYS A 126 20.27 5.12 12.33
CA LYS A 126 20.61 3.73 12.01
C LYS A 126 19.36 2.88 11.78
N GLU A 127 18.20 3.52 11.62
CA GLU A 127 16.88 2.88 11.59
C GLU A 127 16.56 2.35 10.20
N ASP A 128 17.34 1.38 9.73
CA ASP A 128 17.07 0.67 8.48
C ASP A 128 16.65 -0.79 8.78
N ALA A 129 15.81 -1.37 7.92
CA ALA A 129 15.50 -2.78 7.95
C ALA A 129 15.44 -3.36 6.52
N PRO A 130 15.99 -4.57 6.30
CA PRO A 130 15.95 -5.18 4.99
C PRO A 130 14.52 -5.53 4.57
N ALA A 131 13.60 -5.75 5.52
CA ALA A 131 12.21 -5.98 5.22
C ALA A 131 11.27 -5.46 6.30
N ARG A 132 10.18 -4.83 5.87
CA ARG A 132 9.06 -4.41 6.72
C ARG A 132 7.71 -4.68 6.04
N LEU A 133 6.72 -5.04 6.85
CA LEU A 133 5.29 -5.06 6.48
C LEU A 133 4.59 -4.00 7.33
N VAL A 134 3.94 -3.05 6.66
CA VAL A 134 3.46 -1.79 7.24
C VAL A 134 1.94 -1.74 7.19
N PHE A 135 1.31 -1.25 8.26
CA PHE A 135 -0.13 -0.99 8.35
C PHE A 135 -0.36 0.42 8.89
N LEU A 136 -1.16 1.21 8.18
CA LEU A 136 -1.56 2.55 8.56
C LEU A 136 -2.99 2.50 9.09
N PHE A 137 -3.23 3.10 10.26
CA PHE A 137 -4.53 3.13 10.91
C PHE A 137 -5.04 4.57 11.02
N ASP A 138 -6.35 4.72 10.82
CA ASP A 138 -7.06 5.92 11.25
C ASP A 138 -7.37 5.88 12.76
N GLY A 139 -7.94 6.97 13.27
CA GLY A 139 -8.34 7.09 14.66
C GLY A 139 -8.62 8.53 15.06
N ASP A 140 -9.16 8.68 16.26
CA ASP A 140 -9.53 9.98 16.81
C ASP A 140 -8.28 10.71 17.35
N LYS A 141 -7.71 11.59 16.52
CA LYS A 141 -6.53 12.38 16.87
C LYS A 141 -6.72 13.27 18.10
N SER A 142 -7.95 13.57 18.52
CA SER A 142 -8.19 14.33 19.75
C SER A 142 -7.77 13.56 21.01
N LYS A 143 -7.70 12.23 20.94
CA LYS A 143 -7.25 11.34 22.02
C LYS A 143 -5.73 11.29 22.18
N LEU A 144 -4.97 11.76 21.19
CA LEU A 144 -3.51 11.81 21.26
C LEU A 144 -3.04 12.81 22.32
N SER A 145 -1.81 12.64 22.83
CA SER A 145 -1.22 13.64 23.72
C SER A 145 -1.05 14.99 23.00
N PHE A 146 -1.02 16.09 23.75
CA PHE A 146 -0.75 17.41 23.17
C PHE A 146 0.59 17.43 22.41
N PHE A 147 1.62 16.77 22.94
CA PHE A 147 2.93 16.68 22.29
C PHE A 147 2.88 15.91 20.98
N ASP A 148 2.15 14.80 20.92
CA ASP A 148 2.00 14.02 19.68
C ASP A 148 1.25 14.83 18.61
N ARG A 149 0.16 15.50 18.98
CA ARG A 149 -0.57 16.39 18.06
C ARG A 149 0.32 17.52 17.54
N ALA A 150 1.06 18.19 18.42
CA ALA A 150 1.97 19.27 18.03
C ALA A 150 3.07 18.77 17.07
N LYS A 151 3.63 17.58 17.31
CA LYS A 151 4.59 16.95 16.39
C LYS A 151 3.97 16.61 15.04
N MET A 152 2.76 16.05 15.01
CA MET A 152 2.05 15.74 13.76
C MET A 152 1.74 17.00 12.95
N ASP A 153 1.30 18.07 13.62
CA ASP A 153 1.04 19.36 12.97
C ASP A 153 2.31 19.95 12.37
N LEU A 154 3.44 19.87 13.08
CA LEU A 154 4.74 20.30 12.55
C LEU A 154 5.16 19.47 11.34
N ALA A 155 5.03 18.14 11.42
CA ALA A 155 5.34 17.24 10.31
C ALA A 155 4.48 17.55 9.07
N LYS A 156 3.18 17.81 9.26
CA LYS A 156 2.27 18.22 8.17
C LYS A 156 2.67 19.55 7.55
N ARG A 157 3.08 20.53 8.37
CA ARG A 157 3.51 21.86 7.86
C ARG A 157 4.82 21.80 7.09
N LEU A 158 5.76 20.95 7.52
CA LEU A 158 7.07 20.81 6.88
C LEU A 158 7.03 19.88 5.66
N GLY A 159 6.28 18.79 5.74
CA GLY A 159 6.25 17.71 4.76
C GLY A 159 4.98 17.62 3.92
N GLY A 160 3.97 18.45 4.17
CA GLY A 160 2.73 18.52 3.37
C GLY A 160 1.75 17.35 3.55
N GLU A 161 2.18 16.24 4.15
CA GLU A 161 1.36 15.04 4.32
C GLU A 161 0.80 14.88 5.73
N GLU A 162 -0.41 14.35 5.80
CA GLU A 162 -1.07 14.06 7.06
C GLU A 162 -0.63 12.70 7.59
N LEU A 163 0.04 12.69 8.74
CA LEU A 163 0.43 11.43 9.38
C LEU A 163 -0.80 10.62 9.80
N PRO A 164 -0.75 9.28 9.66
CA PRO A 164 -1.79 8.39 10.17
C PRO A 164 -1.90 8.50 11.70
N TYR A 165 -3.02 8.04 12.25
CA TYR A 165 -3.22 8.02 13.70
C TYR A 165 -2.24 7.06 14.39
N ALA A 166 -2.00 5.91 13.77
CA ALA A 166 -0.99 4.94 14.18
C ALA A 166 -0.44 4.19 12.98
N THR A 167 0.80 3.73 13.10
CA THR A 167 1.44 2.82 12.15
C THR A 167 2.00 1.62 12.91
N LEU A 168 1.58 0.42 12.53
CA LEU A 168 2.17 -0.82 13.02
C LEU A 168 3.06 -1.40 11.92
N MET A 169 4.28 -1.79 12.28
CA MET A 169 5.20 -2.45 11.36
C MET A 169 5.65 -3.78 11.93
N TYR A 170 5.71 -4.81 11.10
CA TYR A 170 6.51 -6.00 11.37
C TYR A 170 7.86 -5.81 10.69
N ILE A 171 8.96 -6.06 11.40
CA ILE A 171 10.31 -5.81 10.88
C ILE A 171 11.21 -7.04 10.99
N TRP A 172 12.13 -7.15 10.04
CA TRP A 172 13.32 -7.99 10.15
C TRP A 172 14.40 -7.20 10.89
N SER A 173 14.95 -7.73 11.99
CA SER A 173 16.01 -7.06 12.76
C SER A 173 16.93 -8.07 13.45
N THR A 174 18.22 -7.75 13.51
CA THR A 174 19.24 -8.53 14.25
C THR A 174 19.66 -7.90 15.57
N THR A 175 19.22 -6.67 15.86
CA THR A 175 19.55 -5.97 17.11
C THR A 175 18.50 -6.20 18.22
N ALA A 176 17.52 -7.06 17.96
CA ALA A 176 16.45 -7.38 18.89
C ALA A 176 15.86 -8.76 18.57
N ALA A 177 15.38 -9.47 19.60
CA ALA A 177 14.75 -10.77 19.41
C ALA A 177 13.33 -10.62 18.83
N PRO A 178 12.83 -11.59 18.04
CA PRO A 178 11.42 -11.64 17.64
C PRO A 178 10.47 -11.54 18.85
N GLY A 179 9.38 -10.79 18.68
CA GLY A 179 8.43 -10.41 19.72
C GLY A 179 8.75 -9.08 20.41
N THR A 180 9.98 -8.56 20.27
CA THR A 180 10.36 -7.24 20.81
C THR A 180 9.57 -6.13 20.10
N VAL A 181 9.05 -5.18 20.89
CA VAL A 181 8.44 -3.95 20.39
C VAL A 181 9.47 -2.82 20.49
N ILE A 182 9.64 -2.09 19.39
CA ILE A 182 10.53 -0.94 19.28
C ILE A 182 9.69 0.24 18.80
N ALA A 183 9.56 1.26 19.65
CA ALA A 183 8.98 2.54 19.22
C ALA A 183 9.91 3.22 18.24
N ASN A 184 9.36 3.84 17.19
CA ASN A 184 10.17 4.61 16.27
C ASN A 184 10.83 5.80 17.01
N PRO A 185 12.12 6.07 16.77
CA PRO A 185 12.86 7.11 17.51
C PRO A 185 12.34 8.54 17.30
N HIS A 186 11.53 8.78 16.26
CA HIS A 186 10.94 10.09 15.98
C HIS A 186 9.54 10.27 16.57
N THR A 187 8.77 9.17 16.71
CA THR A 187 7.38 9.21 17.18
C THR A 187 6.94 7.89 17.80
N ASN A 188 6.18 7.97 18.90
CA ASN A 188 5.58 6.79 19.53
C ASN A 188 4.32 6.29 18.80
N ARG A 189 3.87 6.98 17.75
CA ARG A 189 2.73 6.54 16.92
C ARG A 189 3.14 5.60 15.79
N VAL A 190 4.43 5.35 15.61
CA VAL A 190 4.95 4.28 14.77
C VAL A 190 5.59 3.25 15.69
N GLN A 191 5.09 2.01 15.62
CA GLN A 191 5.55 0.93 16.47
C GLN A 191 5.97 -0.25 15.63
N MET A 192 7.14 -0.80 15.92
CA MET A 192 7.74 -1.89 15.16
C MET A 192 7.83 -3.14 16.03
N ILE A 193 7.27 -4.25 15.55
CA ILE A 193 7.41 -5.57 16.17
C ILE A 193 8.43 -6.35 15.37
N VAL A 194 9.49 -6.80 16.02
CA VAL A 194 10.47 -7.70 15.39
C VAL A 194 9.82 -9.07 15.21
N VAL A 195 9.86 -9.63 14.01
CA VAL A 195 9.26 -10.94 13.73
C VAL A 195 10.21 -11.92 13.06
N SER A 196 11.38 -11.46 12.61
CA SER A 196 12.45 -12.28 12.06
C SER A 196 13.79 -11.57 12.17
N GLY A 197 14.86 -12.25 11.81
CA GLY A 197 16.25 -11.79 11.95
C GLY A 197 17.04 -12.58 12.98
N LEU A 198 16.62 -13.82 13.27
CA LEU A 198 17.41 -14.77 14.06
C LEU A 198 18.66 -15.22 13.30
N SER A 199 19.62 -15.76 14.04
CA SER A 199 20.80 -16.41 13.45
C SER A 199 20.34 -17.57 12.56
N GLY A 200 20.62 -17.48 11.26
CA GLY A 200 20.19 -18.44 10.25
C GLY A 200 19.01 -17.99 9.37
N ASP A 201 18.37 -16.85 9.64
CA ASP A 201 17.26 -16.37 8.79
C ASP A 201 17.76 -15.76 7.46
N ALA A 202 18.99 -15.24 7.45
CA ALA A 202 19.59 -14.59 6.29
C ALA A 202 19.65 -15.54 5.08
N GLY A 203 19.08 -15.12 3.95
CA GLY A 203 19.02 -15.92 2.72
C GLY A 203 17.93 -16.99 2.71
N HIS A 204 17.12 -17.12 3.77
CA HIS A 204 16.06 -18.11 3.88
C HIS A 204 14.67 -17.46 3.95
N TRP A 205 13.68 -18.10 3.32
CA TRP A 205 12.29 -17.67 3.39
C TRP A 205 11.72 -17.92 4.79
N GLN A 206 11.09 -16.88 5.35
CA GLN A 206 10.39 -16.93 6.62
C GLN A 206 8.89 -16.79 6.33
N SER A 207 8.09 -17.77 6.76
CA SER A 207 6.63 -17.73 6.69
C SER A 207 6.09 -17.24 8.02
N LEU A 208 5.34 -16.14 7.99
CA LEU A 208 4.89 -15.40 9.17
C LEU A 208 3.37 -15.30 9.17
N ARG A 209 2.79 -15.36 10.37
CA ARG A 209 1.35 -15.19 10.60
C ARG A 209 1.14 -14.41 11.90
N ARG A 210 0.39 -13.30 11.85
CA ARG A 210 0.14 -12.43 13.01
C ARG A 210 -1.29 -11.95 13.06
N ASN A 211 -1.88 -11.92 14.26
CA ASN A 211 -3.16 -11.26 14.48
C ASN A 211 -2.91 -9.76 14.68
N ILE A 212 -3.29 -8.96 13.68
CA ILE A 212 -3.03 -7.51 13.65
C ILE A 212 -3.76 -6.81 14.79
N VAL A 213 -5.00 -7.21 15.08
CA VAL A 213 -5.83 -6.59 16.13
C VAL A 213 -5.17 -6.79 17.49
N GLN A 214 -4.80 -8.03 17.83
CA GLN A 214 -4.14 -8.34 19.10
C GLN A 214 -2.78 -7.63 19.23
N ASP A 215 -2.01 -7.57 18.15
CA ASP A 215 -0.72 -6.87 18.17
C ASP A 215 -0.88 -5.36 18.30
N TYR A 216 -1.88 -4.77 17.66
CA TYR A 216 -2.21 -3.36 17.80
C TYR A 216 -2.61 -3.04 19.24
N GLU A 217 -3.57 -3.79 19.81
CA GLU A 217 -4.04 -3.57 21.19
C GLU A 217 -2.93 -3.73 22.21
N ARG A 218 -2.05 -4.72 22.03
CA ARG A 218 -0.90 -4.95 22.91
C ARG A 218 0.08 -3.78 22.92
N VAL A 219 0.26 -3.12 21.77
CA VAL A 219 1.30 -2.12 21.56
C VAL A 219 0.81 -0.69 21.79
N PHE A 220 -0.43 -0.39 21.40
CA PHE A 220 -1.03 0.94 21.52
C PHE A 220 -1.97 1.07 22.71
N HIS A 221 -2.31 -0.03 23.39
CA HIS A 221 -3.20 -0.08 24.55
C HIS A 221 -4.61 0.47 24.28
N GLU A 222 -5.05 0.37 23.02
CA GLU A 222 -6.37 0.78 22.54
C GLU A 222 -6.77 -0.13 21.35
N PRO A 223 -8.06 -0.33 21.07
CA PRO A 223 -8.50 -1.06 19.88
C PRO A 223 -8.09 -0.32 18.60
N PRO A 224 -7.76 -1.04 17.50
CA PRO A 224 -7.42 -0.42 16.24
C PRO A 224 -8.60 0.32 15.61
N GLY A 225 -8.29 1.45 14.96
CA GLY A 225 -9.16 2.03 13.95
C GLY A 225 -9.18 1.19 12.67
N ARG A 226 -9.75 1.75 11.61
CA ARG A 226 -9.70 1.14 10.28
C ARG A 226 -8.28 1.20 9.75
N ILE A 227 -7.86 0.14 9.06
CA ILE A 227 -6.69 0.23 8.20
C ILE A 227 -7.07 1.15 7.03
N THR A 228 -6.19 2.09 6.72
CA THR A 228 -6.31 3.00 5.58
C THR A 228 -5.32 2.66 4.48
N GLY A 229 -4.24 1.94 4.82
CA GLY A 229 -3.27 1.43 3.87
C GLY A 229 -2.37 0.37 4.49
N TYR A 230 -1.82 -0.48 3.64
CA TYR A 230 -0.82 -1.47 4.02
C TYR A 230 0.20 -1.62 2.92
N GLY A 231 1.38 -2.13 3.24
CA GLY A 231 2.41 -2.28 2.22
C GLY A 231 3.74 -2.84 2.71
N LEU A 232 4.69 -2.88 1.79
CA LEU A 232 6.00 -3.46 1.98
C LEU A 232 7.03 -2.33 1.92
N LEU A 233 8.01 -2.34 2.82
CA LEU A 233 9.02 -1.27 2.89
C LEU A 233 10.39 -1.90 3.09
N THR A 234 11.33 -1.49 2.24
CA THR A 234 12.75 -1.82 2.37
C THR A 234 13.56 -0.53 2.32
N ASP A 235 14.46 -0.36 3.28
CA ASP A 235 15.24 0.86 3.45
C ASP A 235 16.70 0.59 3.84
N ALA A 236 17.59 1.47 3.36
CA ALA A 236 19.03 1.47 3.65
C ALA A 236 19.60 2.89 3.63
N ASP A 237 18.75 3.90 3.89
CA ASP A 237 19.12 5.30 3.72
C ASP A 237 19.85 5.86 4.95
N ASN A 238 19.48 5.40 6.16
CA ASN A 238 20.04 5.92 7.40
C ASN A 238 21.50 5.47 7.61
N THR A 239 21.77 4.20 7.33
CA THR A 239 23.12 3.62 7.33
C THR A 239 23.92 3.99 6.07
N GLY A 240 23.23 4.45 5.02
CA GLY A 240 23.86 4.79 3.73
C GLY A 240 24.42 3.56 3.00
N THR A 241 23.87 2.39 3.26
CA THR A 241 24.31 1.10 2.72
C THR A 241 23.39 0.62 1.59
N THR A 242 23.48 -0.66 1.25
CA THR A 242 22.58 -1.33 0.32
C THR A 242 21.97 -2.55 0.99
N THR A 243 20.71 -2.83 0.71
CA THR A 243 20.08 -4.09 1.12
C THR A 243 19.14 -4.63 0.04
N ARG A 244 18.83 -5.91 0.16
CA ARG A 244 17.89 -6.60 -0.71
C ARG A 244 16.99 -7.51 0.12
N ALA A 245 15.71 -7.47 -0.20
CA ALA A 245 14.74 -8.43 0.27
C ALA A 245 13.85 -8.94 -0.86
N TRP A 246 13.17 -10.03 -0.58
CA TRP A 246 12.12 -10.59 -1.42
C TRP A 246 10.87 -10.78 -0.58
N TYR A 247 9.72 -10.48 -1.17
CA TYR A 247 8.41 -10.64 -0.56
C TYR A 247 7.59 -11.60 -1.40
N GLY A 248 6.96 -12.56 -0.74
CA GLY A 248 5.94 -13.39 -1.35
C GLY A 248 4.56 -12.79 -1.12
N ASP A 249 3.55 -13.62 -1.34
CA ASP A 249 2.15 -13.24 -1.21
C ASP A 249 1.83 -12.74 0.22
N VAL A 250 0.87 -11.83 0.29
CA VAL A 250 0.30 -11.31 1.52
C VAL A 250 -1.19 -11.63 1.51
N ASP A 251 -1.63 -12.40 2.50
CA ASP A 251 -3.03 -12.81 2.66
C ASP A 251 -3.60 -12.32 3.97
N PHE A 252 -4.87 -11.90 3.94
CA PHE A 252 -5.67 -11.69 5.15
C PHE A 252 -6.63 -12.85 5.34
N LEU A 253 -6.60 -13.42 6.54
CA LEU A 253 -7.22 -14.68 6.90
C LEU A 253 -8.17 -14.49 8.09
N PRO A 254 -9.21 -15.32 8.22
CA PRO A 254 -10.01 -15.39 9.43
C PRO A 254 -9.16 -15.63 10.69
N GLY A 255 -9.70 -15.19 11.82
CA GLY A 255 -9.13 -15.48 13.13
C GLY A 255 -9.09 -16.99 13.39
N PRO A 256 -8.13 -17.48 14.19
CA PRO A 256 -8.19 -18.83 14.75
C PRO A 256 -9.39 -18.99 15.70
#